data_AF-A0A923QDY2-F1
#
_entry.id   AF-A0A923QDY2-F1
#
_cell.length_a   1.000
_cell.length_b   1.000
_cell.length_c   1.000
_cell.angle_alpha   90.00
_cell.angle_beta   90.00
_cell.angle_gamma   90.00
#
_symmetry.space_group_name_H-M   'P 1'
#
loop_
_entity.id
_entity.type
_entity.pdbx_description
1 polymer ?
#
loop_
_entity_poly.entity_id
_entity_poly.type
_entity_poly.pdbx_seq_one_letter_code
_entity_poly.pdbx_strand_id
1 'polypeptide(L)'
;LAEWYQGPNWETGKNIWWKLRRADSQPWALAGLWSEWTDPQTGEVKANYTMITCNCDGHPLLARLHKPNPTLPPDQQDKRAVAHIDKADWDAWLHGSEEQALGLIKPQPADVFDLADAANTDMLLAARPPVPRNQGNLI
;
A
#
# COMPACT_ATOMS: atom_id res chain seq x y z
N LEU A 1 0.51 -2.09 -16.91
CA LEU A 1 1.06 -2.79 -15.73
C LEU A 1 2.15 -1.91 -15.13
N ALA A 2 2.35 -1.96 -13.81
CA ALA A 2 3.37 -1.16 -13.12
C ALA A 2 4.56 -2.04 -12.72
N GLU A 3 5.78 -1.64 -13.01
CA GLU A 3 6.98 -2.39 -12.55
C GLU A 3 7.08 -2.40 -11.03
N TRP A 4 6.71 -1.29 -10.40
CA TRP A 4 6.65 -1.10 -8.95
C TRP A 4 5.78 0.12 -8.64
N TYR A 5 5.38 0.24 -7.39
CA TYR A 5 4.83 1.47 -6.80
C TYR A 5 5.51 1.69 -5.45
N GLN A 6 5.23 2.79 -4.75
CA GLN A 6 5.92 3.09 -3.50
C GLN A 6 4.97 3.48 -2.37
N GLY A 7 5.36 3.10 -1.16
CA GLY A 7 4.73 3.51 0.09
C GLY A 7 5.76 4.05 1.07
N PRO A 8 5.41 5.06 1.89
CA PRO A 8 6.34 5.59 2.87
C PRO A 8 6.33 4.72 4.14
N ASN A 9 7.47 4.25 4.61
CA ASN A 9 7.65 3.65 5.94
C ASN A 9 8.20 4.70 6.92
N TRP A 10 7.68 4.74 8.14
CA TRP A 10 8.07 5.73 9.16
C TRP A 10 8.57 5.10 10.48
N GLU A 11 8.81 3.79 10.53
CA GLU A 11 9.17 3.07 11.76
C GLU A 11 10.51 3.56 12.34
N THR A 12 11.39 4.09 11.50
CA THR A 12 12.66 4.68 11.95
C THR A 12 12.50 6.09 12.53
N GLY A 13 11.30 6.68 12.52
CA GLY A 13 11.05 8.08 12.85
C GLY A 13 11.40 9.05 11.70
N LYS A 14 11.90 8.54 10.58
CA LYS A 14 12.10 9.25 9.31
C LYS A 14 11.39 8.49 8.19
N ASN A 15 10.99 9.20 7.15
CA ASN A 15 10.41 8.58 5.96
C ASN A 15 11.47 7.80 5.18
N ILE A 16 11.25 6.50 5.02
CA ILE A 16 11.99 5.63 4.10
C ILE A 16 10.98 5.16 3.05
N TRP A 17 11.23 5.50 1.79
CA TRP A 17 10.39 5.06 0.68
C TRP A 17 10.67 3.60 0.35
N TRP A 18 9.65 2.75 0.49
CA TRP A 18 9.72 1.36 0.06
C TRP A 18 9.21 1.23 -1.37
N LYS A 19 9.99 0.58 -2.24
CA LYS A 19 9.60 0.20 -3.60
C LYS A 19 8.92 -1.16 -3.55
N LEU A 20 7.60 -1.14 -3.69
CA LEU A 20 6.75 -2.32 -3.69
C LEU A 20 6.75 -2.93 -5.10
N ARG A 21 7.62 -3.93 -5.27
CA ARG A 21 7.75 -4.75 -6.47
C ARG A 21 7.44 -6.21 -6.16
N ARG A 22 7.16 -7.00 -7.20
CA ARG A 22 7.01 -8.45 -7.03
C ARG A 22 8.36 -9.11 -6.82
N ALA A 23 8.40 -10.14 -5.96
CA ALA A 23 9.60 -10.96 -5.76
C ALA A 23 10.00 -11.73 -7.02
N ASP A 24 9.01 -12.09 -7.86
CA ASP A 24 9.22 -12.79 -9.14
C ASP A 24 9.61 -11.87 -10.31
N SER A 25 9.85 -10.58 -10.04
CA SER A 25 10.18 -9.55 -11.04
C SER A 25 9.11 -9.33 -12.13
N GLN A 26 7.91 -9.89 -11.99
CA GLN A 26 6.79 -9.56 -12.87
C GLN A 26 6.22 -8.18 -12.53
N PRO A 27 5.58 -7.50 -13.49
CA PRO A 27 4.90 -6.25 -13.20
C PRO A 27 3.54 -6.50 -12.51
N TRP A 28 3.06 -5.49 -11.79
CA TRP A 28 1.75 -5.48 -11.15
C TRP A 28 0.63 -5.08 -12.11
N ALA A 29 -0.50 -5.79 -12.05
CA ALA A 29 -1.79 -5.26 -12.50
C ALA A 29 -2.49 -4.63 -11.29
N LEU A 30 -2.65 -3.30 -11.31
CA LEU A 30 -3.25 -2.55 -10.21
C LEU A 30 -4.73 -2.32 -10.52
N ALA A 31 -5.60 -2.65 -9.57
CA ALA A 31 -7.03 -2.42 -9.68
C ALA A 31 -7.30 -0.92 -9.81
N GLY A 32 -8.13 -0.53 -10.78
CA GLY A 32 -8.47 0.86 -11.00
C GLY A 32 -9.80 1.04 -11.71
N LEU A 33 -10.36 2.23 -11.54
CA LEU A 33 -11.54 2.69 -12.28
C LEU A 33 -11.11 3.77 -13.25
N TRP A 34 -11.86 3.93 -14.33
CA TRP A 34 -11.67 5.01 -15.28
C TRP A 34 -13.01 5.65 -15.61
N SER A 35 -12.97 6.92 -16.01
CA SER A 35 -14.12 7.67 -16.46
C SER A 35 -13.69 8.78 -17.41
N GLU A 36 -14.64 9.34 -18.12
CA GLU A 36 -14.47 10.56 -18.90
C GLU A 36 -15.31 11.67 -18.28
N TRP A 37 -14.74 12.86 -18.23
CA TRP A 37 -15.45 14.06 -17.81
C TRP A 37 -15.42 15.09 -18.93
N THR A 38 -16.59 15.57 -19.34
CA THR A 38 -16.71 16.63 -20.34
C THR A 38 -16.75 17.98 -19.66
N ASP A 39 -15.83 18.85 -20.04
CA ASP A 39 -15.76 20.23 -19.56
C ASP A 39 -16.99 21.02 -20.06
N PRO A 40 -17.87 21.52 -19.17
CA PRO A 40 -19.10 22.17 -19.58
C PRO A 40 -18.89 23.53 -20.24
N GLN A 41 -17.70 24.14 -20.12
CA GLN A 41 -17.40 25.44 -20.72
C GLN A 41 -16.76 25.31 -22.10
N THR A 42 -15.89 24.31 -22.28
CA THR A 42 -15.11 24.15 -23.51
C THR A 42 -15.60 23.00 -24.40
N GLY A 43 -16.37 22.06 -23.85
CA GLY A 43 -16.76 20.81 -24.52
C GLY A 43 -15.63 19.77 -24.59
N GLU A 44 -14.47 20.03 -23.98
CA GLU A 44 -13.32 19.13 -23.98
C GLU A 44 -13.62 17.86 -23.16
N VAL A 45 -13.33 16.68 -23.71
CA VAL A 45 -13.45 15.40 -23.00
C VAL A 45 -12.11 15.05 -22.33
N LYS A 46 -12.12 14.90 -21.00
CA LYS A 46 -10.95 14.56 -20.19
C LYS A 46 -11.08 13.15 -19.62
N ALA A 47 -10.29 12.22 -20.16
CA ALA A 47 -10.13 10.89 -19.61
C ALA A 47 -9.40 10.97 -18.26
N ASN A 48 -9.91 10.25 -17.26
CA ASN A 48 -9.31 10.15 -15.94
C ASN A 48 -9.42 8.72 -15.41
N TYR A 49 -8.56 8.40 -14.44
CA TYR A 49 -8.54 7.11 -13.78
C TYR A 49 -8.10 7.26 -12.32
N THR A 50 -8.41 6.25 -11.52
CA THR A 50 -7.98 6.16 -10.13
C THR A 50 -7.61 4.73 -9.79
N MET A 51 -6.78 4.58 -8.76
CA MET A 51 -6.38 3.28 -8.23
C MET A 51 -7.26 2.93 -7.03
N ILE A 52 -7.76 1.69 -7.00
CA ILE A 52 -8.55 1.20 -5.87
C ILE A 52 -7.61 0.77 -4.76
N THR A 53 -7.94 1.21 -3.53
CA THR A 53 -7.25 0.75 -2.32
C THR A 53 -8.16 -0.10 -1.46
N CYS A 54 -7.58 -1.08 -0.77
CA CYS A 54 -8.22 -1.93 0.22
C CYS A 54 -7.58 -1.70 1.59
N ASN A 55 -8.33 -2.03 2.65
CA ASN A 55 -7.75 -2.05 3.99
C ASN A 55 -6.68 -3.15 4.05
N CYS A 56 -5.59 -2.88 4.75
CA CYS A 56 -4.51 -3.83 5.00
C CYS A 56 -4.06 -3.80 6.45
N ASP A 57 -4.95 -3.44 7.38
CA ASP A 57 -4.69 -3.57 8.81
C ASP A 57 -4.41 -5.05 9.12
N GLY A 58 -3.30 -5.31 9.82
CA GLY A 58 -2.83 -6.67 10.11
C GLY A 58 -1.97 -7.33 9.03
N HIS A 59 -1.80 -6.73 7.86
CA HIS A 59 -0.90 -7.28 6.83
C HIS A 59 0.58 -7.13 7.25
N PRO A 60 1.39 -8.21 7.31
CA PRO A 60 2.72 -8.17 7.97
C PRO A 60 3.75 -7.25 7.29
N LEU A 61 3.59 -7.00 5.98
CA LEU A 61 4.41 -6.04 5.23
C LEU A 61 3.73 -4.67 5.09
N LEU A 62 2.58 -4.62 4.39
CA LEU A 62 1.89 -3.39 4.01
C LEU A 62 1.38 -2.55 5.18
N ALA A 63 1.04 -3.15 6.33
CA ALA A 63 0.59 -2.40 7.51
C ALA A 63 1.71 -1.55 8.15
N ARG A 64 2.97 -1.80 7.78
CA ARG A 64 4.16 -1.03 8.24
C ARG A 64 4.31 0.31 7.51
N LEU A 65 3.55 0.53 6.43
CA LEU A 65 3.60 1.74 5.62
C LEU A 65 2.70 2.84 6.20
N HIS A 66 2.73 4.01 5.57
CA HIS A 66 2.09 5.26 5.96
C HIS A 66 2.73 5.95 7.17
N LYS A 67 2.62 7.28 7.18
CA LYS A 67 2.95 8.05 8.39
C LYS A 67 1.91 7.75 9.46
N PRO A 68 2.30 7.39 10.69
CA PRO A 68 1.34 7.23 11.78
C PRO A 68 0.56 8.52 12.02
N ASN A 69 -0.75 8.38 12.23
CA ASN A 69 -1.57 9.44 12.74
C ASN A 69 -1.39 9.51 14.27
N PRO A 70 -0.81 10.60 14.83
CA PRO A 70 -0.55 10.69 16.26
C PRO A 70 -1.82 10.82 17.11
N THR A 71 -2.98 11.09 16.51
CA THR A 71 -4.25 11.20 17.24
C THR A 71 -5.02 9.88 17.30
N LEU A 72 -4.54 8.82 16.64
CA LEU A 72 -5.21 7.52 16.60
C LEU A 72 -4.38 6.45 17.33
N PRO A 73 -5.03 5.47 17.97
CA PRO A 73 -4.37 4.28 18.48
C PRO A 73 -3.57 3.52 17.40
N PRO A 74 -2.49 2.79 17.75
CA PRO A 74 -1.70 2.02 16.79
C PRO A 74 -2.49 0.99 15.98
N ASP A 75 -3.56 0.43 16.56
CA ASP A 75 -4.47 -0.55 15.95
C ASP A 75 -5.61 0.09 15.15
N GLN A 76 -5.65 1.42 15.03
CA GLN A 76 -6.71 2.18 14.34
C GLN A 76 -6.13 3.15 13.31
N GLN A 77 -5.06 2.75 12.61
CA GLN A 77 -4.34 3.63 11.68
C GLN A 77 -4.94 3.64 10.25
N ASP A 78 -5.96 2.82 9.97
CA ASP A 78 -6.55 2.56 8.65
C ASP A 78 -5.49 2.44 7.55
N LYS A 79 -4.65 1.42 7.67
CA LYS A 79 -3.62 1.16 6.67
C LYS A 79 -4.30 0.75 5.37
N ARG A 80 -3.97 1.46 4.29
CA ARG A 80 -4.49 1.18 2.94
C ARG A 80 -3.38 0.68 2.02
N ALA A 81 -3.70 -0.26 1.16
CA ALA A 81 -2.82 -0.67 0.06
C ALA A 81 -3.59 -0.69 -1.25
N VAL A 82 -2.88 -0.48 -2.35
CA VAL A 82 -3.43 -0.68 -3.69
C VAL A 82 -3.83 -2.16 -3.84
N ALA A 83 -5.00 -2.42 -4.39
CA ALA A 83 -5.41 -3.79 -4.73
C ALA A 83 -4.73 -4.24 -6.02
N HIS A 84 -4.26 -5.49 -6.06
CA HIS A 84 -3.58 -6.06 -7.22
C HIS A 84 -4.42 -7.21 -7.77
N ILE A 85 -4.53 -7.28 -9.10
CA ILE A 85 -5.29 -8.32 -9.78
C ILE A 85 -4.34 -9.37 -10.35
N ASP A 86 -4.49 -10.61 -9.91
CA ASP A 86 -3.69 -11.71 -10.45
C ASP A 86 -4.04 -11.97 -11.91
N LYS A 87 -3.05 -12.47 -12.67
CA LYS A 87 -3.21 -12.70 -14.11
C LYS A 87 -4.38 -13.63 -14.44
N ALA A 88 -4.67 -14.59 -13.56
CA ALA A 88 -5.79 -15.51 -13.72
C ALA A 88 -7.16 -14.81 -13.61
N ASP A 89 -7.22 -13.66 -12.93
CA ASP A 89 -8.47 -12.94 -12.62
C ASP A 89 -8.69 -11.72 -13.54
N TRP A 90 -7.84 -11.50 -14.55
CA TRP A 90 -7.95 -10.33 -15.43
C TRP A 90 -9.28 -10.28 -16.20
N ASP A 91 -9.78 -11.43 -16.65
CA ASP A 91 -11.05 -11.50 -17.37
C ASP A 91 -12.23 -11.16 -16.45
N ALA A 92 -12.25 -11.74 -15.24
CA ALA A 92 -13.24 -11.41 -14.22
C ALA A 92 -13.17 -9.93 -13.79
N TRP A 93 -11.98 -9.34 -13.73
CA TRP A 93 -11.80 -7.93 -13.42
C TRP A 93 -12.31 -6.99 -14.52
N LEU A 94 -12.00 -7.27 -15.78
CA LEU A 94 -12.31 -6.38 -16.90
C LEU A 94 -13.72 -6.57 -17.47
N HIS A 95 -14.27 -7.78 -17.35
CA HIS A 95 -15.50 -8.19 -18.04
C HIS A 95 -16.52 -8.89 -17.13
N GLY A 96 -16.16 -9.20 -15.89
CA GLY A 96 -17.05 -9.82 -14.92
C GLY A 96 -18.11 -8.89 -14.34
N SER A 97 -18.93 -9.43 -13.44
CA SER A 97 -19.90 -8.66 -12.67
C SER A 97 -19.21 -7.79 -11.60
N GLU A 98 -19.93 -6.78 -11.10
CA GLU A 98 -19.46 -5.96 -9.98
C GLU A 98 -19.14 -6.82 -8.74
N GLU A 99 -19.97 -7.83 -8.45
CA GLU A 99 -19.72 -8.77 -7.34
C GLU A 99 -18.40 -9.53 -7.50
N GLN A 100 -18.09 -10.00 -8.72
CA GLN A 100 -16.82 -10.66 -9.02
C GLN A 100 -15.65 -9.70 -8.82
N ALA A 101 -15.76 -8.47 -9.35
CA ALA A 101 -14.72 -7.46 -9.20
C ALA A 101 -14.47 -7.08 -7.74
N LEU A 102 -15.53 -6.87 -6.94
CA LEU A 102 -15.43 -6.58 -5.52
C LEU A 102 -14.74 -7.70 -4.74
N GLY A 103 -14.98 -8.97 -5.11
CA GLY A 103 -14.31 -10.13 -4.53
C GLY A 103 -12.79 -10.19 -4.76
N LEU A 104 -12.28 -9.44 -5.74
CA LEU A 104 -10.85 -9.33 -6.05
C LEU A 104 -10.15 -8.18 -5.30
N ILE A 105 -10.89 -7.29 -4.64
CA ILE A 105 -10.32 -6.13 -3.93
C ILE A 105 -9.81 -6.55 -2.55
N LYS A 106 -8.57 -7.05 -2.51
CA LYS A 106 -7.89 -7.52 -1.29
C LYS A 106 -6.37 -7.31 -1.41
N PRO A 107 -5.64 -7.26 -0.28
CA PRO A 107 -4.18 -7.24 -0.33
C PRO A 107 -3.66 -8.59 -0.83
N GLN A 108 -2.57 -8.54 -1.60
CA GLN A 108 -1.82 -9.74 -1.98
C GLN A 108 -1.04 -10.27 -0.78
N PRO A 109 -0.76 -11.58 -0.67
CA PRO A 109 0.10 -12.13 0.37
C PRO A 109 1.50 -11.49 0.38
N ALA A 110 2.09 -11.38 1.57
CA ALA A 110 3.36 -10.67 1.77
C ALA A 110 4.54 -11.28 1.01
N ASP A 111 4.54 -12.60 0.81
CA ASP A 111 5.58 -13.35 0.12
C ASP A 111 5.58 -13.13 -1.41
N VAL A 112 4.55 -12.51 -1.97
CA VAL A 112 4.52 -12.06 -3.37
C VAL A 112 5.41 -10.83 -3.57
N PHE A 113 5.67 -10.05 -2.52
CA PHE A 113 6.48 -8.83 -2.60
C PHE A 113 7.96 -9.12 -2.40
N ASP A 114 8.81 -8.33 -3.05
CA ASP A 114 10.22 -8.26 -2.66
C ASP A 114 10.34 -7.58 -1.28
N LEU A 115 11.02 -8.25 -0.35
CA LEU A 115 11.15 -7.85 1.04
C LEU A 115 12.42 -7.03 1.34
N ALA A 116 13.23 -6.69 0.34
CA ALA A 116 14.53 -6.04 0.53
C ALA A 116 14.45 -4.72 1.33
N ASP A 117 13.48 -3.86 1.03
CA ASP A 117 13.32 -2.59 1.74
C ASP A 117 12.85 -2.79 3.20
N ALA A 118 12.02 -3.81 3.43
CA ALA A 118 11.59 -4.19 4.78
C ALA A 118 12.76 -4.74 5.59
N ALA A 119 13.53 -5.67 5.01
CA ALA A 119 14.73 -6.22 5.64
C ALA A 119 15.77 -5.14 5.97
N ASN A 120 16.01 -4.19 5.05
CA ASN A 120 16.88 -3.05 5.31
C ASN A 120 16.36 -2.17 6.45
N THR A 121 15.04 -1.94 6.50
CA THR A 121 14.41 -1.20 7.61
C THR A 121 14.58 -1.94 8.94
N ASP A 122 14.41 -3.25 8.96
CA ASP A 122 14.59 -4.09 10.15
C ASP A 122 16.04 -4.04 10.66
N MET A 123 17.02 -4.06 9.75
CA MET A 123 18.43 -3.87 10.10
C MET A 123 18.69 -2.49 10.72
N LEU A 124 18.09 -1.43 10.16
CA LEU A 124 18.22 -0.08 10.71
C LEU A 124 17.60 0.03 12.11
N LEU A 125 16.45 -0.60 12.34
CA LEU A 125 15.79 -0.64 13.64
C LEU A 125 16.62 -1.41 14.67
N ALA A 126 17.18 -2.56 14.29
CA ALA A 126 18.03 -3.38 15.15
C ALA A 126 19.36 -2.69 15.53
N ALA A 127 19.89 -1.84 14.66
CA ALA A 127 21.11 -1.07 14.91
C ALA A 127 20.91 0.14 15.84
N ARG A 128 19.68 0.48 16.22
CA ARG A 128 19.43 1.65 17.08
C ARG A 128 19.92 1.39 18.50
N PRO A 129 20.63 2.34 19.11
CA PRO A 129 20.92 2.25 20.54
C PRO A 129 19.60 2.22 21.32
N PRO A 130 19.53 1.47 22.43
CA PRO A 130 18.34 1.45 23.27
C PRO A 130 18.00 2.87 23.71
N VAL A 131 16.73 3.24 23.60
CA VAL A 131 16.26 4.51 24.16
C VAL A 131 16.52 4.46 25.66
N PRO A 132 17.28 5.41 26.24
CA PRO A 132 17.49 5.45 27.68
C PRO A 132 16.11 5.46 28.35
N ARG A 133 15.83 4.49 29.22
CA ARG A 133 14.67 4.59 30.10
C ARG A 133 14.91 5.82 30.98
N ASN A 134 14.05 6.83 30.90
CA ASN A 134 14.04 7.88 31.90
C ASN A 134 13.77 7.22 33.27
N GLN A 135 14.83 7.01 34.04
CA GLN A 135 14.73 6.80 35.48
C GLN A 135 14.37 8.16 36.08
N GLY A 136 13.08 8.40 36.35
CA GLY A 136 12.67 9.57 37.14
C GLY A 136 11.33 10.14 36.75
N ASN A 137 10.27 9.64 37.37
CA ASN A 137 9.60 10.41 38.43
C ASN A 137 8.79 9.43 39.29
N LEU A 138 9.43 8.92 40.33
CA LEU A 138 8.75 8.56 41.56
C LEU A 138 8.63 9.86 42.35
N ILE A 139 7.46 10.48 42.30
CA ILE A 139 6.92 11.32 43.38
C ILE A 139 5.42 11.08 43.45
#